data_AF-A0A5R2MSZ6-F1
#
_entry.id   AF-A0A5R2MSZ6-F1
#
_cell.length_a   1.000
_cell.length_b   1.000
_cell.length_c   1.000
_cell.angle_alpha   90.00
_cell.angle_beta   90.00
_cell.angle_gamma   90.00
#
_symmetry.space_group_name_H-M   'P 1'
#
loop_
_entity.id
_entity.type
_entity.pdbx_description
1 polymer ?
#
loop_
_entity_poly.entity_id
_entity_poly.type
_entity_poly.pdbx_seq_one_letter_code
_entity_poly.pdbx_strand_id
1 'polypeptide(L)' 'ERAILPEELEGFEQCFLTGTAAEVTPVSEIGPYRFEVGEIAKNLMNDYSMAVQPKHAIAAE' A
#
# COMPACT_ATOMS: atom_id res chain seq x y z
N GLU A 1 -6.75 5.33 -14.67
CA GLU A 1 -5.55 4.57 -15.03
C GLU A 1 -4.80 5.29 -16.14
N ARG A 2 -3.46 5.23 -16.15
CA ARG A 2 -2.60 5.74 -17.23
C ARG A 2 -1.31 4.93 -17.29
N ALA A 3 -0.61 4.97 -18.42
CA ALA A 3 0.75 4.43 -18.50
C ALA A 3 1.71 5.27 -17.63
N ILE A 4 2.64 4.58 -16.96
CA ILE A 4 3.73 5.16 -16.17
C ILE A 4 5.03 4.67 -16.81
N LEU A 5 5.90 5.60 -17.18
CA LEU A 5 7.23 5.30 -17.71
C LEU A 5 8.27 5.28 -16.57
N PRO A 6 9.37 4.53 -16.71
CA PRO A 6 10.38 4.42 -15.65
C PRO A 6 10.95 5.75 -15.17
N GLU A 7 11.15 6.71 -16.08
CA GLU A 7 11.66 8.05 -15.77
C GLU A 7 10.73 8.87 -14.87
N GLU A 8 9.45 8.52 -14.78
CA GLU A 8 8.49 9.20 -13.90
C GLU A 8 8.63 8.75 -12.45
N LEU A 9 9.24 7.59 -12.19
CA LEU A 9 9.33 7.01 -10.85
C LEU A 9 10.15 7.88 -9.89
N GLU A 10 11.13 8.64 -10.39
CA GLU A 10 11.91 9.60 -9.60
C GLU A 10 11.06 10.77 -9.08
N GLY A 11 9.97 11.10 -9.77
CA GLY A 11 9.05 12.18 -9.38
C GLY A 11 7.95 11.76 -8.41
N PHE A 12 7.84 10.47 -8.06
CA PHE A 12 6.80 9.99 -7.15
C PHE A 12 7.27 9.97 -5.70
N GLU A 13 6.43 10.48 -4.81
CA GLU A 13 6.72 10.52 -3.37
C GLU A 13 6.57 9.14 -2.71
N GLN A 14 5.50 8.41 -3.05
CA GLN A 14 5.13 7.15 -2.39
C GLN A 14 4.81 6.06 -3.41
N CYS A 15 5.14 4.81 -3.09
CA CYS A 15 4.84 3.63 -3.89
C CYS A 15 4.30 2.50 -3.00
N PHE A 16 3.35 1.73 -3.52
CA PHE A 16 2.81 0.54 -2.87
C PHE A 16 2.40 -0.50 -3.90
N LEU A 17 2.46 -1.78 -3.48
CA LEU A 17 1.98 -2.91 -4.27
C LEU A 17 0.69 -3.42 -3.68
N THR A 18 -0.19 -3.90 -4.56
CA THR A 18 -1.42 -4.57 -4.17
C THR A 18 -1.49 -5.98 -4.72
N GLY A 19 -2.04 -6.93 -3.95
CA GLY A 19 -2.34 -8.27 -4.45
C GLY A 19 -2.88 -9.17 -3.35
N THR A 20 -3.51 -10.30 -3.70
CA THR A 20 -4.11 -11.19 -2.69
C THR A 20 -3.14 -11.63 -1.59
N ALA A 21 -1.88 -11.91 -1.94
CA ALA A 21 -0.85 -12.30 -0.97
C ALA A 21 -0.07 -11.10 -0.40
N ALA A 22 0.03 -10.01 -1.15
CA ALA A 22 0.79 -8.82 -0.75
C ALA A 22 -0.08 -7.77 -0.04
N GLU A 23 -1.39 -7.96 -0.01
CA GLU A 23 -2.39 -7.04 0.51
C GLU A 23 -2.19 -5.62 -0.04
N VAL A 24 -1.96 -4.63 0.82
CA VAL A 24 -1.44 -3.31 0.48
C VAL A 24 -0.10 -3.16 1.18
N THR A 25 0.99 -3.27 0.41
CA THR A 25 2.36 -3.22 0.95
C THR A 25 3.09 -1.97 0.46
N PRO A 26 3.49 -1.05 1.37
CA PRO A 26 4.35 0.07 1.02
C PRO A 26 5.71 -0.40 0.51
N VAL A 27 6.22 0.25 -0.54
CA VAL A 27 7.53 -0.03 -1.14
C VAL A 27 8.45 1.15 -0.85
N SER A 28 9.61 0.89 -0.24
CA SER A 28 10.61 1.93 0.04
C SER A 28 11.65 2.11 -1.06
N GLU A 29 11.82 1.11 -1.94
CA GLU A 29 12.84 1.12 -2.99
C GLU A 29 12.48 0.20 -4.17
N ILE A 30 12.73 0.67 -5.39
CA ILE A 30 12.69 -0.14 -6.63
C ILE A 30 13.92 0.22 -7.45
N GLY A 31 14.91 -0.67 -7.49
CA GLY A 31 16.17 -0.41 -8.20
C GLY A 31 16.83 0.89 -7.70
N PRO A 32 17.08 1.90 -8.55
CA PRO A 32 17.68 3.16 -8.12
C PRO A 32 16.69 4.11 -7.42
N TYR A 33 15.39 3.87 -7.48
CA TYR A 33 14.35 4.78 -6.98
C TYR A 33 14.04 4.51 -5.51
N ARG A 34 13.95 5.57 -4.70
CA ARG A 34 13.57 5.53 -3.28
C ARG A 34 12.24 6.24 -3.10
N PHE A 35 11.38 5.68 -2.26
CA PHE A 35 10.06 6.22 -1.97
C PHE A 35 9.86 6.39 -0.47
N GLU A 36 9.05 7.36 -0.09
CA GLU A 36 8.64 7.57 1.29
C GLU A 36 7.48 6.64 1.66
N VAL A 37 7.60 5.99 2.82
CA VAL A 37 6.46 5.30 3.45
C VAL A 37 5.66 6.34 4.25
N GLY A 38 4.95 7.18 3.51
CA GLY A 38 4.18 8.30 4.04
C GLY A 38 2.78 7.92 4.53
N GLU A 39 1.99 8.95 4.85
CA GLU A 39 0.67 8.78 5.46
C GLU A 39 -0.33 8.09 4.54
N ILE A 40 -0.29 8.36 3.22
CA ILE A 40 -1.21 7.78 2.24
C ILE A 40 -1.03 6.25 2.19
N ALA A 41 0.21 5.78 2.07
CA ALA A 41 0.51 4.35 2.05
C ALA A 41 0.10 3.65 3.37
N LYS A 42 0.36 4.29 4.51
CA LYS A 42 -0.03 3.75 5.84
C LYS A 42 -1.55 3.68 6.01
N ASN A 43 -2.26 4.73 5.62
CA ASN A 43 -3.72 4.76 5.72
C ASN A 43 -4.34 3.67 4.85
N LEU A 44 -3.90 3.55 3.59
CA LEU A 44 -4.41 2.53 2.68
C LEU A 44 -4.14 1.10 3.20
N MET A 45 -2.95 0.87 3.76
CA MET A 45 -2.60 -0.41 4.39
C MET A 45 -3.52 -0.72 5.58
N ASN A 46 -3.66 0.22 6.52
CA ASN A 46 -4.46 0.03 7.73
C ASN A 46 -5.95 -0.14 7.40
N ASP A 47 -6.48 0.70 6.50
CA ASP A 47 -7.89 0.66 6.10
C ASP A 47 -8.22 -0.64 5.38
N TYR A 48 -7.31 -1.12 4.51
CA TYR A 48 -7.47 -2.42 3.87
C TYR A 48 -7.48 -3.55 4.90
N SER A 49 -6.51 -3.59 5.81
CA SER A 49 -6.45 -4.60 6.87
C SER A 49 -7.73 -4.60 7.72
N MET A 50 -8.26 -3.43 8.07
CA MET A 50 -9.52 -3.32 8.81
C MET A 50 -10.74 -3.77 8.00
N ALA A 51 -10.75 -3.53 6.69
CA ALA A 51 -11.86 -3.89 5.81
C ALA A 51 -11.95 -5.41 5.54
N VAL A 52 -10.81 -6.11 5.51
CA VAL A 52 -10.75 -7.55 5.18
C VAL A 52 -10.65 -8.45 6.39
N GLN A 53 -10.25 -7.93 7.56
CA GLN A 53 -10.30 -8.71 8.78
C GLN A 53 -11.76 -9.02 9.13
N PRO A 54 -12.07 -10.29 9.48
CA PRO A 54 -13.37 -10.61 10.01
C PRO A 54 -13.56 -9.73 11.24
N LYS A 55 -14.65 -8.96 11.27
CA LYS A 55 -15.08 -8.31 12.51
C LYS A 55 -15.11 -9.44 13.53
N HIS A 56 -14.28 -9.37 14.58
CA HIS A 56 -14.47 -10.24 15.72
C HIS A 56 -15.95 -10.10 16.02
N ALA A 57 -16.71 -11.18 15.79
CA ALA A 57 -17.99 -11.32 16.43
C ALA A 57 -17.60 -11.13 17.89
N ILE A 58 -17.94 -9.97 18.44
CA ILE A 58 -17.94 -9.76 19.88
C ILE A 58 -18.60 -11.03 20.37
N ALA A 59 -17.82 -11.89 21.04
CA ALA A 59 -18.30 -13.13 21.58
C ALA A 59 -19.46 -12.72 22.50
N ALA A 60 -20.66 -12.82 21.96
CA ALA A 60 -21.90 -12.37 22.55
C ALA A 60 -22.80 -13.59 22.46
N GLU A 61 -22.94 -14.17 23.65
CA GLU A 61 -23.84 -15.26 24.08
C GLU A 61 -23.46 -16.70 23.71
#